data_AF-A0A527IHC1-F1
#
_entry.id   AF-A0A527IHC1-F1
#
_cell.length_a   1.000
_cell.length_b   1.000
_cell.length_c   1.000
_cell.angle_alpha   90.00
_cell.angle_beta   90.00
_cell.angle_gamma   90.00
#
_symmetry.space_group_name_H-M   'P 1'
#
loop_
_entity.id
_entity.type
_entity.pdbx_description
1 polymer ?
#
loop_
_entity_poly.entity_id
_entity_poly.type
_entity_poly.pdbx_seq_one_letter_code
_entity_poly.pdbx_strand_id
1 'polypeptide(L)' 'PGLGPRAVPFEPAAIVDLHVRLTPAGETARFQEDADTSIAGCRVPRIDAVERNVAAALPVVMARLSIAPFL' A
#
# COMPACT_ATOMS: atom_id res chain seq x y z
N PRO A 1 -1.42 -7.98 16.36
CA PRO A 1 -0.06 -7.45 16.07
C PRO A 1 0.33 -7.81 14.64
N GLY A 2 0.88 -6.88 13.85
CA GLY A 2 1.43 -7.21 12.54
C GLY A 2 2.64 -8.14 12.66
N LEU A 3 2.97 -8.88 11.59
CA LEU A 3 4.13 -9.77 11.57
C LEU A 3 5.48 -9.02 11.52
N GLY A 4 5.45 -7.72 11.21
CA GLY A 4 6.65 -6.92 10.93
C GLY A 4 7.38 -7.40 9.67
N PRO A 5 8.45 -6.70 9.25
CA PRO A 5 9.34 -7.19 8.21
C PRO A 5 9.98 -8.51 8.66
N ARG A 6 9.79 -9.59 7.88
CA ARG A 6 10.40 -10.90 8.14
C ARG A 6 10.94 -11.47 6.84
N ALA A 7 12.14 -12.04 6.92
CA ALA A 7 12.72 -12.76 5.80
C ALA A 7 11.82 -13.95 5.39
N VAL A 8 11.68 -14.15 4.08
CA VAL A 8 11.01 -15.29 3.49
C VAL A 8 12.10 -16.28 3.04
N PRO A 9 12.13 -17.53 3.56
CA PRO A 9 13.31 -18.41 3.41
C PRO A 9 13.74 -18.71 1.97
N PHE A 10 12.81 -18.65 1.03
CA PHE A 10 13.03 -18.99 -0.38
C PHE A 10 13.07 -17.76 -1.31
N GLU A 11 12.79 -16.56 -0.77
CA GLU A 11 12.78 -15.32 -1.55
C GLU A 11 13.91 -14.42 -1.05
N PRO A 12 15.02 -14.32 -1.82
CA PRO A 12 16.19 -13.55 -1.40
C PRO A 12 15.94 -12.03 -1.42
N ALA A 13 14.93 -11.59 -2.16
CA ALA A 13 14.52 -10.19 -2.28
C ALA A 13 13.03 -10.10 -2.65
N ALA A 14 12.44 -8.93 -2.41
CA ALA A 14 11.09 -8.58 -2.85
C ALA A 14 11.13 -7.24 -3.61
N ILE A 15 10.29 -7.12 -4.64
CA ILE A 15 10.04 -5.84 -5.32
C ILE A 15 8.85 -5.19 -4.63
N VAL A 16 8.94 -3.89 -4.37
CA VAL A 16 7.89 -3.11 -3.71
C VAL A 16 7.35 -2.10 -4.71
N ASP A 17 6.20 -2.41 -5.29
CA ASP A 17 5.55 -1.55 -6.29
C ASP A 17 4.61 -0.50 -5.65
N LEU A 18 4.20 -0.72 -4.40
CA LEU A 18 3.26 0.17 -3.70
C LEU A 18 3.50 0.17 -2.18
N HIS A 19 3.49 1.36 -1.60
CA HIS A 19 3.43 1.57 -0.15
C HIS A 19 1.99 1.90 0.28
N VAL A 20 1.38 1.01 1.07
CA VAL A 20 0.07 1.25 1.69
C VAL A 20 0.26 1.71 3.12
N ARG A 21 -0.04 2.98 3.41
CA ARG A 21 -0.02 3.52 4.76
C ARG A 21 -1.39 3.36 5.40
N LEU A 22 -1.45 2.65 6.52
CA LEU A 22 -2.69 2.51 7.29
C LEU A 22 -2.88 3.72 8.19
N THR A 23 -4.04 4.37 8.10
CA THR A 23 -4.40 5.55 8.90
C THR A 23 -5.65 5.29 9.72
N PRO A 24 -5.82 5.92 10.89
CA PRO A 24 -7.05 5.84 11.67
C PRO A 24 -8.30 6.21 10.88
N ALA A 25 -9.45 5.67 11.31
CA ALA A 25 -10.73 6.03 10.73
C ALA A 25 -11.00 7.54 10.93
N GLY A 26 -11.32 8.24 9.85
CA GLY A 26 -11.57 9.69 9.85
C GLY A 26 -10.35 10.55 9.52
N GLU A 27 -9.14 9.97 9.48
CA GLU A 27 -7.91 10.68 9.11
C GLU A 27 -7.51 10.48 7.65
N THR A 28 -8.07 9.48 6.97
CA THR A 28 -7.88 9.31 5.53
C THR A 28 -8.65 10.37 4.76
N ALA A 29 -7.94 11.16 3.95
CA ALA A 29 -8.59 12.08 3.03
C ALA A 29 -9.43 11.31 2.00
N ARG A 30 -10.65 11.78 1.75
CA ARG A 30 -11.55 11.17 0.74
C ARG A 30 -10.93 11.21 -0.65
N PHE A 31 -10.34 12.35 -1.02
CA PHE A 31 -9.55 12.51 -2.22
C PHE A 31 -8.08 12.55 -1.85
N GLN A 32 -7.26 11.77 -2.56
CA GLN A 32 -5.82 11.71 -2.36
C GLN A 32 -5.15 12.12 -3.67
N GLU A 33 -4.25 13.10 -3.60
CA GLU A 33 -3.35 13.40 -4.71
C GLU A 33 -2.34 12.26 -4.90
N ASP A 34 -1.73 12.20 -6.08
CA ASP A 34 -0.61 11.30 -6.30
C ASP A 34 0.54 11.62 -5.34
N ALA A 35 0.97 10.59 -4.62
CA ALA A 35 2.01 10.70 -3.61
C ALA A 35 2.96 9.53 -3.76
N ASP A 36 4.23 9.78 -3.43
CA ASP A 36 5.22 8.73 -3.25
C ASP A 36 5.85 8.82 -1.87
N THR A 37 6.55 7.76 -1.52
CA THR A 37 7.48 7.71 -0.39
C THR A 37 8.88 7.38 -0.89
N SER A 38 9.90 7.71 -0.09
CA SER A 38 11.24 7.15 -0.28
C SER A 38 11.38 5.88 0.56
N ILE A 39 11.76 4.77 -0.06
CA ILE A 39 12.10 3.50 0.61
C ILE A 39 13.47 3.09 0.09
N ALA A 40 14.48 3.03 0.97
CA ALA A 40 15.87 2.72 0.61
C ALA A 40 16.42 3.59 -0.54
N GLY A 41 15.97 4.84 -0.66
CA GLY A 41 16.36 5.76 -1.73
C GLY A 41 15.53 5.63 -3.02
N CYS A 42 14.69 4.61 -3.13
CA CYS A 42 13.76 4.44 -4.24
C CYS A 42 12.47 5.21 -3.99
N ARG A 43 11.97 5.89 -5.03
CA ARG A 43 10.62 6.47 -5.03
C ARG A 43 9.62 5.36 -5.28
N VAL A 44 8.67 5.20 -4.35
CA VAL A 44 7.63 4.18 -4.41
C VAL A 44 6.27 4.86 -4.28
N PRO A 45 5.32 4.61 -5.20
CA PRO A 45 3.95 5.12 -5.08
C PRO A 45 3.35 4.83 -3.71
N ARG A 46 2.61 5.79 -3.15
CA ARG A 46 1.96 5.68 -1.85
C ARG A 46 0.46 5.89 -1.98
N ILE A 47 -0.29 5.12 -1.20
CA ILE A 47 -1.68 5.40 -0.86
C ILE A 47 -1.90 5.33 0.64
N ASP A 48 -2.89 6.09 1.11
CA ASP A 48 -3.36 6.01 2.48
C ASP A 48 -4.68 5.23 2.51
N ALA A 49 -4.78 4.23 3.38
CA ALA A 49 -5.96 3.40 3.55
C ALA A 49 -6.41 3.39 5.00
N VAL A 50 -7.72 3.39 5.23
CA VAL A 50 -8.27 3.26 6.58
C VAL A 50 -7.86 1.92 7.16
N GLU A 51 -7.28 1.93 8.36
CA GLU A 51 -6.89 0.71 9.04
C GLU A 51 -8.10 -0.21 9.28
N ARG A 52 -7.86 -1.53 9.19
CA ARG A 52 -8.88 -2.57 9.45
C ARG A 52 -10.13 -2.51 8.56
N ASN A 53 -10.08 -1.79 7.43
CA ASN A 53 -11.16 -1.76 6.43
C ASN A 53 -10.71 -2.39 5.09
N VAL A 54 -10.63 -3.72 5.06
CA VAL A 54 -10.18 -4.48 3.88
C VAL A 54 -11.11 -4.26 2.67
N ALA A 55 -12.42 -4.19 2.90
CA ALA A 55 -13.41 -4.03 1.85
C ALA A 55 -13.21 -2.72 1.06
N ALA A 56 -12.85 -1.63 1.74
CA ALA A 56 -12.54 -0.37 1.10
C ALA A 56 -11.09 -0.31 0.57
N ALA A 57 -10.13 -0.90 1.28
CA ALA A 57 -8.71 -0.83 0.91
C ALA A 57 -8.37 -1.66 -0.34
N LEU A 58 -8.96 -2.86 -0.48
CA LEU A 58 -8.61 -3.79 -1.55
C LEU A 58 -8.83 -3.21 -2.96
N PRO A 59 -10.00 -2.61 -3.29
CA PRO A 59 -10.21 -1.99 -4.60
C PRO A 59 -9.21 -0.87 -4.91
N VAL A 60 -8.81 -0.07 -3.90
CA VAL A 60 -7.83 1.02 -4.07
C VAL A 60 -6.45 0.46 -4.39
N VAL A 61 -6.03 -0.60 -3.68
CA VAL A 61 -4.76 -1.30 -3.96
C VAL A 61 -4.76 -1.90 -5.35
N MET A 62 -5.85 -2.61 -5.73
CA MET A 62 -5.98 -3.21 -7.05
C MET A 62 -5.91 -2.15 -8.16
N ALA A 63 -6.63 -1.04 -8.01
CA ALA A 63 -6.59 0.06 -8.96
C ALA A 63 -5.19 0.68 -9.09
N ARG A 64 -4.47 0.87 -7.98
CA ARG A 64 -3.10 1.40 -8.03
C ARG A 64 -2.09 0.46 -8.69
N LEU A 65 -2.31 -0.84 -8.59
CA LEU A 65 -1.43 -1.86 -9.17
C LEU A 65 -1.91 -2.33 -10.56
N SER A 66 -2.90 -1.65 -11.16
CA SER A 66 -3.49 -2.05 -12.44
C SER A 66 -3.94 -3.52 -12.46
N ILE A 67 -4.55 -3.99 -11.38
CA ILE A 67 -5.09 -5.33 -11.25
C ILE A 67 -6.56 -5.30 -11.69
N ALA A 68 -6.96 -6.24 -12.55
CA ALA A 68 -8.35 -6.38 -13.00
C ALA A 68 -9.33 -6.38 -11.81
N PRO A 69 -10.44 -5.62 -11.87
CA PRO A 69 -11.04 -4.99 -13.05
C PRO A 69 -10.52 -3.57 -13.39
N PHE A 70 -9.46 -3.09 -12.75
CA PHE A 70 -8.99 -1.70 -12.85
C PHE A 70 -7.74 -1.56 -13.74
N LEU A 71 -7.82 -2.06 -14.98
CA LEU A 71 -6.76 -2.01 -15.99
C LEU A 71 -6.75 -0.69 -16.75
#